data_AF-A0A382TJG2-F1
#
_entry.id   AF-A0A382TJG2-F1
#
_cell.length_a   1.000
_cell.length_b   1.000
_cell.length_c   1.000
_cell.angle_alpha   90.00
_cell.angle_beta   90.00
_cell.angle_gamma   90.00
#
_symmetry.space_group_name_H-M   'P 1'
#
loop_
_entity.id
_entity.type
_entity.pdbx_description
1 polymer ?
#
loop_
_entity_poly.entity_id
_entity_poly.type
_entity_poly.pdbx_seq_one_letter_code
_entity_poly.pdbx_strand_id
1 'polypeptide(L)'
;MLLHALSIAVLSTASTFAKAPQVLSKTTKGKPALKAIDVISFAPQGVLLIGDGQGSQIVAVRTDDLSPAKPLTKAIPAIDAKLAGVIGAKANGIEILDLAVNPASGKAYFAIRKQDDKSYLILTVDGKGKIAEFSLDKVEYARVSLAGGKSSISRVTDVAWADTQLVAAGRSSDQFASKIFAIDTPLSHDAKGNVYSAETYHVQHRRWETKAPMSVLV
;
A
#
# COMPACT_ATOMS: atom_id res chain seq x y z
N MET A 1 -63.06 -33.20 21.15
CA MET A 1 -61.59 -33.25 21.03
C MET A 1 -61.15 -31.98 20.31
N LEU A 2 -60.56 -31.02 21.04
CA LEU A 2 -60.07 -29.75 20.50
C LEU A 2 -58.74 -29.97 19.75
N LEU A 3 -58.72 -29.70 18.45
CA LEU A 3 -57.50 -29.62 17.65
C LEU A 3 -56.74 -28.33 18.02
N HIS A 4 -55.55 -28.48 18.61
CA HIS A 4 -54.61 -27.38 18.81
C HIS A 4 -53.70 -27.29 17.57
N ALA A 5 -53.86 -26.24 16.77
CA ALA A 5 -52.95 -25.92 15.68
C ALA A 5 -51.68 -25.29 16.27
N LEU A 6 -50.55 -26.00 16.15
CA LEU A 6 -49.23 -25.52 16.56
C LEU A 6 -48.60 -24.72 15.41
N SER A 7 -48.67 -23.39 15.48
CA SER A 7 -48.01 -22.50 14.53
C SER A 7 -46.50 -22.45 14.83
N ILE A 8 -45.70 -23.06 13.96
CA ILE A 8 -44.23 -22.94 13.99
C ILE A 8 -43.86 -21.60 13.32
N ALA A 9 -43.46 -20.62 14.13
CA ALA A 9 -42.88 -19.37 13.64
C ALA A 9 -41.42 -19.63 13.20
N VAL A 10 -41.17 -19.63 11.90
CA VAL A 10 -39.82 -19.67 11.33
C VAL A 10 -39.18 -18.30 11.54
N LEU A 11 -38.24 -18.23 12.48
CA LEU A 11 -37.44 -17.03 12.74
C LEU A 11 -36.33 -16.96 11.69
N SER A 12 -36.58 -16.26 10.59
CA SER A 12 -35.56 -15.97 9.57
C SER A 12 -34.56 -14.96 10.12
N THR A 13 -33.41 -15.42 10.61
CA THR A 13 -32.27 -14.55 10.92
C THR A 13 -31.73 -13.96 9.62
N ALA A 14 -32.14 -12.74 9.30
CA ALA A 14 -31.49 -11.95 8.26
C ALA A 14 -30.08 -11.60 8.73
N SER A 15 -29.09 -12.35 8.26
CA SER A 15 -27.69 -11.99 8.42
C SER A 15 -27.46 -10.67 7.68
N THR A 16 -27.43 -9.56 8.41
CA THR A 16 -26.95 -8.29 7.87
C THR A 16 -25.47 -8.48 7.57
N PHE A 17 -25.11 -8.70 6.30
CA PHE A 17 -23.73 -8.59 5.88
C PHE A 17 -23.27 -7.16 6.20
N ALA A 18 -22.43 -7.02 7.24
CA ALA A 18 -21.84 -5.74 7.57
C ALA A 18 -21.14 -5.22 6.31
N LYS A 19 -21.48 -3.99 5.91
CA LYS A 19 -20.81 -3.31 4.79
C LYS A 19 -19.31 -3.32 5.09
N ALA A 20 -18.50 -3.83 4.16
CA ALA A 20 -17.05 -3.89 4.34
C ALA A 20 -16.51 -2.52 4.79
N PRO A 21 -15.59 -2.47 5.77
CA PRO A 21 -15.07 -1.22 6.31
C PRO A 21 -14.60 -0.31 5.18
N GLN A 22 -15.04 0.94 5.21
CA GLN A 22 -14.68 1.90 4.18
C GLN A 22 -13.17 2.23 4.30
N VAL A 23 -12.40 1.97 3.24
CA VAL A 23 -10.95 2.23 3.24
C VAL A 23 -10.65 3.71 2.97
N LEU A 24 -11.37 4.31 2.03
CA LEU A 24 -11.19 5.71 1.61
C LEU A 24 -12.50 6.49 1.82
N SER A 25 -12.43 7.69 2.40
CA SER A 25 -13.59 8.58 2.61
C SER A 25 -13.60 9.77 1.66
N LYS A 26 -12.72 10.76 1.90
CA LYS A 26 -12.57 11.95 1.06
C LYS A 26 -11.40 11.74 0.11
N THR A 27 -11.69 11.56 -1.17
CA THR A 27 -10.68 11.36 -2.21
C THR A 27 -10.63 12.55 -3.17
N THR A 28 -9.54 12.66 -3.90
CA THR A 28 -9.39 13.58 -5.03
C THR A 28 -9.10 12.78 -6.30
N LYS A 29 -9.29 13.39 -7.48
CA LYS A 29 -9.02 12.76 -8.77
C LYS A 29 -7.92 13.50 -9.51
N GLY A 30 -7.04 12.76 -10.17
CA GLY A 30 -5.97 13.29 -11.01
C GLY A 30 -4.68 12.52 -10.84
N LYS A 31 -3.56 13.20 -11.09
CA LYS A 31 -2.22 12.63 -10.91
C LYS A 31 -1.71 12.90 -9.49
N PRO A 32 -1.46 11.87 -8.67
CA PRO A 32 -0.80 12.07 -7.39
C PRO A 32 0.59 12.66 -7.59
N ALA A 33 0.92 13.70 -6.83
CA ALA A 33 2.23 14.34 -6.87
C ALA A 33 3.26 13.50 -6.10
N LEU A 34 3.68 12.37 -6.67
CA LEU A 34 4.71 11.48 -6.12
C LEU A 34 6.11 12.00 -6.44
N LYS A 35 7.01 11.96 -5.46
CA LYS A 35 8.45 12.22 -5.68
C LYS A 35 9.26 10.93 -5.77
N ALA A 36 8.87 9.91 -5.01
CA ALA A 36 9.41 8.57 -5.07
C ALA A 36 8.31 7.51 -4.88
N ILE A 37 8.64 6.28 -5.26
CA ILE A 37 7.91 5.08 -4.84
C ILE A 37 8.91 4.22 -4.08
N ASP A 38 8.87 4.24 -2.76
CA ASP A 38 9.81 3.48 -1.93
C ASP A 38 9.35 2.03 -1.72
N VAL A 39 8.05 1.85 -1.48
CA VAL A 39 7.35 0.59 -1.19
C VAL A 39 5.90 0.69 -1.67
N ILE A 40 5.28 -0.46 -1.96
CA ILE A 40 3.87 -0.61 -2.29
C ILE A 40 3.23 -1.73 -1.49
N SER A 41 1.96 -1.55 -1.13
CA SER A 41 1.15 -2.58 -0.47
C SER A 41 -0.31 -2.41 -0.84
N PHE A 42 -1.16 -3.35 -0.43
CA PHE A 42 -2.59 -3.26 -0.67
C PHE A 42 -3.38 -3.17 0.63
N ALA A 43 -4.27 -2.20 0.68
CA ALA A 43 -5.41 -2.20 1.58
C ALA A 43 -6.58 -3.00 0.95
N PRO A 44 -7.61 -3.35 1.74
CA PRO A 44 -8.83 -3.96 1.22
C PRO A 44 -9.46 -3.15 0.07
N GLN A 45 -10.36 -3.78 -0.68
CA GLN A 45 -11.06 -3.14 -1.81
C GLN A 45 -10.12 -2.62 -2.90
N GLY A 46 -8.99 -3.30 -3.14
CA GLY A 46 -8.07 -2.99 -4.24
C GLY A 46 -7.45 -1.59 -4.14
N VAL A 47 -7.27 -1.06 -2.93
CA VAL A 47 -6.62 0.24 -2.72
C VAL A 47 -5.11 0.01 -2.62
N LEU A 48 -4.37 0.53 -3.58
CA LEU A 48 -2.92 0.48 -3.63
C LEU A 48 -2.33 1.56 -2.73
N LEU A 49 -1.54 1.17 -1.74
CA LEU A 49 -0.80 2.06 -0.86
C LEU A 49 0.60 2.26 -1.44
N ILE A 50 1.00 3.51 -1.62
CA ILE A 50 2.31 3.89 -2.17
C ILE A 50 3.04 4.71 -1.10
N GLY A 51 4.18 4.21 -0.63
CA GLY A 51 5.07 4.96 0.26
C GLY A 51 5.94 5.93 -0.53
N ASP A 52 5.84 7.23 -0.26
CA ASP A 52 6.66 8.28 -0.88
C ASP A 52 7.43 9.05 0.20
N GLY A 53 8.63 8.56 0.53
CA GLY A 53 9.49 9.16 1.54
C GLY A 53 9.93 10.56 1.15
N GLN A 54 10.37 10.78 -0.09
CA GLN A 54 10.80 12.09 -0.57
C GLN A 54 9.66 13.13 -0.57
N GLY A 55 8.42 12.69 -0.78
CA GLY A 55 7.20 13.49 -0.62
C GLY A 55 6.71 13.60 0.83
N SER A 56 7.30 12.85 1.76
CA SER A 56 6.85 12.70 3.16
C SER A 56 5.36 12.39 3.24
N GLN A 57 4.92 11.41 2.45
CA GLN A 57 3.51 11.06 2.30
C GLN A 57 3.30 9.58 2.00
N ILE A 58 2.07 9.13 2.21
CA ILE A 58 1.55 7.87 1.68
C ILE A 58 0.38 8.21 0.76
N VAL A 59 0.38 7.66 -0.43
CA VAL A 59 -0.71 7.85 -1.39
C VAL A 59 -1.50 6.55 -1.48
N ALA A 60 -2.77 6.60 -1.11
CA ALA A 60 -3.71 5.50 -1.26
C ALA A 60 -4.52 5.70 -2.54
N VAL A 61 -4.29 4.86 -3.54
CA VAL A 61 -4.88 4.94 -4.87
C VAL A 61 -5.95 3.86 -5.03
N ARG A 62 -7.16 4.26 -5.44
CA ARG A 62 -8.19 3.31 -5.84
C ARG A 62 -7.83 2.76 -7.22
N THR A 63 -7.59 1.45 -7.32
CA THR A 63 -7.21 0.82 -8.60
C THR A 63 -8.41 0.44 -9.47
N ASP A 64 -9.61 0.41 -8.88
CA ASP A 64 -10.85 -0.14 -9.47
C ASP A 64 -10.73 -1.60 -9.97
N ASP A 65 -9.62 -2.27 -9.65
CA ASP A 65 -9.34 -3.65 -10.00
C ASP A 65 -9.90 -4.58 -8.92
N LEU A 66 -11.23 -4.74 -8.95
CA LEU A 66 -11.99 -5.50 -7.97
C LEU A 66 -12.46 -6.87 -8.48
N SER A 67 -12.37 -7.09 -9.79
CA SER A 67 -12.85 -8.31 -10.42
C SER A 67 -11.90 -9.47 -10.11
N PRO A 68 -12.36 -10.53 -9.42
CA PRO A 68 -11.52 -11.68 -9.14
C PRO A 68 -11.00 -12.28 -10.44
N ALA A 69 -9.68 -12.31 -10.61
CA ALA A 69 -9.02 -13.02 -11.67
C ALA A 69 -8.34 -14.27 -11.10
N LYS A 70 -7.96 -15.21 -11.98
CA LYS A 70 -7.11 -16.32 -11.55
C LYS A 70 -5.77 -15.75 -11.10
N PRO A 71 -5.26 -16.11 -9.91
CA PRO A 71 -3.94 -15.67 -9.48
C PRO A 71 -2.87 -16.26 -10.40
N LEU A 72 -1.71 -15.61 -10.42
CA LEU A 72 -0.54 -16.12 -11.12
C LEU A 72 -0.06 -17.42 -10.43
N THR A 73 -0.18 -18.55 -11.13
CA THR A 73 0.14 -19.89 -10.58
C THR A 73 1.53 -20.39 -10.94
N LYS A 74 2.21 -19.73 -11.88
CA LYS A 74 3.54 -20.11 -12.36
C LYS A 74 4.49 -18.94 -12.24
N ALA A 75 5.71 -19.24 -11.83
CA ALA A 75 6.79 -18.27 -11.87
C ALA A 75 7.00 -17.78 -13.31
N ILE A 76 7.22 -16.48 -13.45
CA ILE A 76 7.57 -15.88 -14.73
C ILE A 76 9.10 -15.79 -14.78
N PRO A 77 9.78 -16.62 -15.59
CA PRO A 77 11.22 -16.54 -15.71
C PRO A 77 11.63 -15.19 -16.33
N ALA A 78 12.74 -14.63 -15.86
CA ALA A 78 13.30 -13.34 -16.28
C ALA A 78 12.26 -12.21 -16.25
N ILE A 79 11.56 -12.07 -15.11
CA ILE A 79 10.50 -11.06 -14.94
C ILE A 79 11.03 -9.63 -15.15
N ASP A 80 12.25 -9.34 -14.70
CA ASP A 80 12.99 -8.11 -14.94
C ASP A 80 13.09 -7.75 -16.43
N ALA A 81 13.53 -8.72 -17.25
CA ALA A 81 13.64 -8.52 -18.70
C ALA A 81 12.27 -8.29 -19.37
N LYS A 82 11.23 -8.99 -18.89
CA LYS A 82 9.88 -8.84 -19.44
C LYS A 82 9.23 -7.51 -19.05
N LEU A 83 9.39 -7.08 -17.80
CA LEU A 83 8.94 -5.77 -17.32
C LEU A 83 9.65 -4.65 -18.10
N ALA A 84 10.98 -4.75 -18.23
CA ALA A 84 11.77 -3.79 -19.00
C ALA A 84 11.34 -3.74 -20.47
N GLY A 85 11.08 -4.90 -21.09
CA GLY A 85 10.66 -5.00 -22.48
C GLY A 85 9.34 -4.26 -22.78
N VAL A 86 8.37 -4.28 -21.85
CA VAL A 86 7.09 -3.57 -22.02
C VAL A 86 7.27 -2.05 -22.07
N ILE A 87 8.24 -1.52 -21.35
CA ILE A 87 8.53 -0.08 -21.30
C ILE A 87 9.66 0.33 -22.26
N GLY A 88 10.09 -0.57 -23.16
CA GLY A 88 11.16 -0.31 -24.12
C GLY A 88 12.57 -0.20 -23.51
N ALA A 89 12.77 -0.67 -22.28
CA ALA A 89 14.06 -0.70 -21.60
C ALA A 89 14.76 -2.06 -21.72
N LYS A 90 16.06 -2.09 -21.43
CA LYS A 90 16.82 -3.34 -21.21
C LYS A 90 16.61 -3.84 -19.78
N ALA A 91 16.85 -5.13 -19.51
CA ALA A 91 16.69 -5.72 -18.17
C ALA A 91 17.48 -4.97 -17.08
N ASN A 92 18.71 -4.55 -17.38
CA ASN A 92 19.54 -3.73 -16.49
C ASN A 92 19.18 -2.23 -16.49
N GLY A 93 18.21 -1.83 -17.29
CA GLY A 93 17.69 -0.47 -17.39
C GLY A 93 16.57 -0.18 -16.39
N ILE A 94 16.17 -1.17 -15.58
CA ILE A 94 15.18 -1.01 -14.51
C ILE A 94 15.72 -1.55 -13.19
N GLU A 95 15.16 -1.04 -12.10
CA GLU A 95 15.29 -1.58 -10.75
C GLU A 95 13.88 -1.87 -10.24
N ILE A 96 13.64 -3.11 -9.81
CA ILE A 96 12.39 -3.48 -9.14
C ILE A 96 12.52 -3.06 -7.68
N LEU A 97 11.69 -2.12 -7.26
CA LEU A 97 11.73 -1.56 -5.91
C LEU A 97 10.91 -2.43 -4.96
N ASP A 98 9.72 -2.85 -5.40
CA ASP A 98 8.80 -3.61 -4.57
C ASP A 98 7.70 -4.28 -5.43
N LEU A 99 6.99 -5.24 -4.83
CA LEU A 99 5.93 -6.04 -5.43
C LEU A 99 4.78 -6.23 -4.44
N ALA A 100 3.56 -5.90 -4.85
CA ALA A 100 2.36 -6.16 -4.09
C ALA A 100 1.29 -6.86 -4.95
N VAL A 101 0.52 -7.76 -4.35
CA VAL A 101 -0.58 -8.45 -5.05
C VAL A 101 -1.90 -7.86 -4.59
N ASN A 102 -2.75 -7.46 -5.54
CA ASN A 102 -4.08 -6.97 -5.24
C ASN A 102 -4.93 -8.12 -4.67
N PRO A 103 -5.41 -8.03 -3.41
CA PRO A 103 -6.15 -9.11 -2.78
C PRO A 103 -7.53 -9.34 -3.42
N ALA A 104 -8.10 -8.35 -4.11
CA ALA A 104 -9.40 -8.48 -4.77
C ALA A 104 -9.30 -9.19 -6.12
N SER A 105 -8.32 -8.81 -6.95
CA SER A 105 -8.18 -9.35 -8.31
C SER A 105 -7.15 -10.48 -8.44
N GLY A 106 -6.20 -10.60 -7.51
CA GLY A 106 -5.04 -11.50 -7.62
C GLY A 106 -3.97 -11.03 -8.62
N LYS A 107 -4.10 -9.80 -9.16
CA LYS A 107 -3.13 -9.19 -10.07
C LYS A 107 -1.92 -8.68 -9.29
N ALA A 108 -0.72 -8.94 -9.79
CA ALA A 108 0.52 -8.45 -9.19
C ALA A 108 0.85 -7.05 -9.71
N TYR A 109 1.35 -6.18 -8.84
CA TYR A 109 1.77 -4.81 -9.11
C TYR A 109 3.24 -4.69 -8.74
N PHE A 110 4.06 -4.22 -9.68
CA PHE A 110 5.50 -4.04 -9.52
C PHE A 110 5.79 -2.54 -9.54
N ALA A 111 6.39 -2.03 -8.46
CA ALA A 111 7.00 -0.72 -8.44
C ALA A 111 8.39 -0.83 -9.06
N ILE A 112 8.65 -0.05 -10.11
CA ILE A 112 9.96 -0.02 -10.76
C ILE A 112 10.50 1.40 -10.85
N ARG A 113 11.82 1.51 -10.86
CA ARG A 113 12.55 2.72 -11.23
C ARG A 113 13.33 2.47 -12.52
N LYS A 114 13.15 3.34 -13.51
CA LYS A 114 14.01 3.34 -14.69
C LYS A 114 15.39 3.90 -14.36
N GLN A 115 16.45 3.32 -14.89
CA GLN A 115 17.83 3.74 -14.60
C GLN A 115 18.29 4.95 -15.45
N ASP A 116 17.69 5.14 -16.62
CA ASP A 116 18.05 6.21 -17.57
C ASP A 116 17.62 7.60 -17.08
N ASP A 117 16.36 7.74 -16.67
CA ASP A 117 15.74 9.00 -16.27
C ASP A 117 15.34 9.05 -14.78
N LYS A 118 15.55 7.95 -14.04
CA LYS A 118 15.18 7.79 -12.61
C LYS A 118 13.69 7.95 -12.34
N SER A 119 12.84 7.84 -13.37
CA SER A 119 11.39 7.88 -13.22
C SER A 119 10.86 6.61 -12.57
N TYR A 120 9.72 6.74 -11.90
CA TYR A 120 9.01 5.65 -11.24
C TYR A 120 7.79 5.25 -12.05
N LEU A 121 7.59 3.95 -12.23
CA LEU A 121 6.44 3.38 -12.92
C LEU A 121 5.85 2.23 -12.10
N ILE A 122 4.57 1.97 -12.30
CA ILE A 122 3.90 0.80 -11.74
C ILE A 122 3.45 -0.07 -12.90
N LEU A 123 3.97 -1.30 -12.94
CA LEU A 123 3.57 -2.30 -13.93
C LEU A 123 2.71 -3.35 -13.25
N THR A 124 1.79 -3.92 -14.01
CA THR A 124 0.88 -4.96 -13.52
C THR A 124 1.09 -6.24 -14.30
N VAL A 125 0.88 -7.37 -13.62
CA VAL A 125 0.97 -8.70 -14.20
C VAL A 125 -0.28 -9.48 -13.82
N ASP A 126 -1.07 -9.87 -14.83
CA ASP A 126 -2.26 -10.68 -14.61
C ASP A 126 -1.95 -12.17 -14.42
N GLY A 127 -2.97 -12.96 -14.08
CA GLY A 127 -2.82 -14.41 -13.90
C GLY A 127 -2.39 -15.19 -15.14
N LYS A 128 -2.43 -14.58 -16.33
CA LYS A 128 -1.94 -15.15 -17.59
C LYS A 128 -0.49 -14.71 -17.89
N GLY A 129 0.09 -13.87 -17.03
CA GLY A 129 1.43 -13.30 -17.22
C GLY A 129 1.45 -12.12 -18.21
N LYS A 130 0.28 -11.53 -18.54
CA LYS A 130 0.22 -10.32 -19.35
C LYS A 130 0.70 -9.14 -18.51
N ILE A 131 1.67 -8.42 -19.03
CA ILE A 131 2.24 -7.25 -18.39
C ILE A 131 1.60 -5.98 -19.01
N ALA A 132 1.20 -5.03 -18.17
CA ALA A 132 0.66 -3.74 -18.60
C ALA A 132 1.03 -2.61 -17.63
N GLU A 133 1.23 -1.40 -18.13
CA GLU A 133 1.44 -0.22 -17.29
C GLU A 133 0.16 0.21 -16.56
N PHE A 134 0.26 0.49 -15.27
CA PHE A 134 -0.79 1.11 -14.47
C PHE A 134 -0.55 2.62 -14.39
N SER A 135 -1.27 3.38 -15.22
CA SER A 135 -1.14 4.84 -15.27
C SER A 135 -1.72 5.50 -14.02
N LEU A 136 -0.95 6.40 -13.44
CA LEU A 136 -1.35 7.23 -12.29
C LEU A 136 -1.95 8.58 -12.69
N ASP A 137 -2.15 8.88 -13.99
CA ASP A 137 -2.49 10.24 -14.44
C ASP A 137 -3.94 10.66 -14.10
N LYS A 138 -4.86 9.69 -14.03
CA LYS A 138 -6.30 9.93 -13.82
C LYS A 138 -6.88 8.96 -12.81
N VAL A 139 -6.27 8.90 -11.63
CA VAL A 139 -6.70 7.99 -10.56
C VAL A 139 -7.46 8.75 -9.48
N GLU A 140 -8.33 8.03 -8.77
CA GLU A 140 -8.92 8.50 -7.53
C GLU A 140 -7.99 8.12 -6.36
N TYR A 141 -7.58 9.09 -5.55
CA TYR A 141 -6.63 8.85 -4.48
C TYR A 141 -6.87 9.71 -3.24
N ALA A 142 -6.37 9.23 -2.10
CA ALA A 142 -6.20 10.00 -0.88
C ALA A 142 -4.71 10.10 -0.54
N ARG A 143 -4.27 11.30 -0.13
CA ARG A 143 -2.90 11.56 0.26
C ARG A 143 -2.86 11.70 1.77
N VAL A 144 -2.00 10.94 2.43
CA VAL A 144 -1.79 11.00 3.87
C VAL A 144 -0.42 11.63 4.11
N SER A 145 -0.38 12.72 4.86
CA SER A 145 0.86 13.40 5.19
C SER A 145 1.58 12.67 6.32
N LEU A 146 2.86 12.36 6.10
CA LEU A 146 3.78 11.85 7.11
C LEU A 146 4.56 12.97 7.81
N ALA A 147 4.24 14.23 7.54
CA ALA A 147 4.95 15.39 8.08
C ALA A 147 4.67 15.69 9.56
N GLY A 148 4.35 14.68 10.37
CA GLY A 148 4.00 14.88 11.79
C GLY A 148 5.19 15.10 12.74
N GLY A 149 6.42 15.13 12.23
CA GLY A 149 7.62 15.53 12.98
C GLY A 149 8.28 16.79 12.40
N LYS A 150 9.17 17.43 13.17
CA LYS A 150 9.95 18.61 12.72
C LYS A 150 10.86 18.34 11.51
N SER A 151 11.07 17.07 11.15
CA SER A 151 12.04 16.62 10.16
C SER A 151 11.38 15.84 9.04
N SER A 152 11.84 16.08 7.82
CA SER A 152 11.36 15.39 6.63
C SER A 152 11.66 13.89 6.69
N ILE A 153 10.77 13.11 6.10
CA ILE A 153 11.00 11.69 5.86
C ILE A 153 11.90 11.58 4.64
N SER A 154 12.89 10.68 4.72
CA SER A 154 13.86 10.43 3.67
C SER A 154 13.48 9.20 2.84
N ARG A 155 12.86 8.20 3.47
CA ARG A 155 12.40 6.96 2.85
C ARG A 155 11.26 6.36 3.68
N VAL A 156 10.19 5.91 3.04
CA VAL A 156 9.23 4.98 3.65
C VAL A 156 9.80 3.57 3.52
N THR A 157 9.99 2.86 4.62
CA THR A 157 10.60 1.52 4.60
C THR A 157 9.57 0.42 4.50
N ASP A 158 8.34 0.67 4.96
CA ASP A 158 7.25 -0.30 4.87
C ASP A 158 5.88 0.37 5.08
N VAL A 159 4.83 -0.24 4.55
CA VAL A 159 3.43 0.18 4.74
C VAL A 159 2.51 -1.02 4.74
N ALA A 160 1.63 -1.09 5.74
CA ALA A 160 0.65 -2.16 5.87
C ALA A 160 -0.72 -1.63 6.29
N TRP A 161 -1.75 -2.38 5.91
CA TRP A 161 -3.13 -2.15 6.37
C TRP A 161 -3.42 -3.07 7.55
N ALA A 162 -3.71 -2.49 8.72
CA ALA A 162 -4.03 -3.17 9.97
C ALA A 162 -5.49 -2.91 10.35
N ASP A 163 -6.43 -3.55 9.63
CA ASP A 163 -7.89 -3.46 9.80
C ASP A 163 -8.48 -2.04 9.86
N THR A 164 -8.35 -1.38 11.01
CA THR A 164 -8.87 -0.04 11.30
C THR A 164 -7.81 1.04 11.15
N GLN A 165 -6.54 0.69 10.94
CA GLN A 165 -5.43 1.63 10.82
C GLN A 165 -4.54 1.32 9.61
N LEU A 166 -4.01 2.36 8.99
CA LEU A 166 -2.82 2.24 8.14
C LEU A 166 -1.60 2.44 9.02
N VAL A 167 -0.65 1.51 8.96
CA VAL A 167 0.61 1.59 9.68
C VAL A 167 1.75 1.68 8.69
N ALA A 168 2.69 2.59 8.92
CA ALA A 168 3.88 2.72 8.09
C ALA A 168 5.13 2.96 8.92
N ALA A 169 6.24 2.48 8.40
CA ALA A 169 7.55 2.74 8.94
C ALA A 169 8.33 3.64 7.97
N GLY A 170 9.13 4.57 8.51
CA GLY A 170 9.93 5.45 7.69
C GLY A 170 11.16 5.95 8.42
N ARG A 171 12.14 6.40 7.63
CA ARG A 171 13.38 6.98 8.13
C ARG A 171 13.36 8.50 7.95
N SER A 172 13.47 9.28 9.02
CA SER A 172 13.71 10.73 8.97
C SER A 172 15.20 11.06 8.99
N SER A 173 15.51 12.33 8.76
CA SER A 173 16.87 12.89 8.82
C SER A 173 17.33 13.28 10.23
N ASP A 174 16.49 13.11 11.25
CA ASP A 174 16.78 13.51 12.63
C ASP A 174 17.58 12.47 13.43
N GLN A 175 17.93 12.81 14.68
CA GLN A 175 18.68 11.94 15.59
C GLN A 175 17.93 10.65 15.95
N PHE A 176 16.60 10.63 15.82
CA PHE A 176 15.70 9.50 16.06
C PHE A 176 15.05 9.08 14.74
N ALA A 177 15.91 8.69 13.79
CA ALA A 177 15.57 8.53 12.39
C ALA A 177 14.40 7.53 12.17
N SER A 178 14.24 6.50 13.00
CA SER A 178 13.14 5.54 12.86
C SER A 178 11.81 6.12 13.35
N LYS A 179 10.87 6.34 12.41
CA LYS A 179 9.52 6.83 12.65
C LYS A 179 8.48 5.76 12.32
N ILE A 180 7.45 5.68 13.14
CA ILE A 180 6.26 4.86 12.92
C ILE A 180 5.07 5.81 12.76
N PHE A 181 4.23 5.54 11.78
CA PHE A 181 3.03 6.30 11.51
C PHE A 181 1.82 5.40 11.67
N ALA A 182 0.83 5.83 12.45
CA ALA A 182 -0.46 5.16 12.53
C ALA A 182 -1.54 6.15 12.12
N ILE A 183 -2.35 5.77 11.15
CA ILE A 183 -3.38 6.63 10.56
C ILE A 183 -4.72 5.91 10.65
N ASP A 184 -5.67 6.54 11.34
CA ASP A 184 -6.99 5.97 11.50
C ASP A 184 -7.76 5.99 10.17
N THR A 185 -8.56 4.95 9.97
CA THR A 185 -9.36 4.76 8.76
C THR A 185 -10.81 5.21 9.02
N PRO A 186 -11.57 5.63 7.99
CA PRO A 186 -11.22 5.69 6.57
C PRO A 186 -10.23 6.80 6.21
N LEU A 187 -9.28 6.51 5.32
CA LEU A 187 -8.29 7.50 4.87
C LEU A 187 -8.97 8.65 4.14
N SER A 188 -8.62 9.87 4.52
CA SER A 188 -9.05 11.09 3.84
C SER A 188 -7.86 11.81 3.23
N HIS A 189 -8.09 12.49 2.12
CA HIS A 189 -7.08 13.34 1.50
C HIS A 189 -6.64 14.43 2.49
N ASP A 190 -5.33 14.62 2.58
CA ASP A 190 -4.63 15.46 3.55
C ASP A 190 -4.78 15.03 5.02
N ALA A 191 -5.18 13.78 5.29
CA ALA A 191 -5.11 13.22 6.63
C ALA A 191 -3.69 13.27 7.18
N LYS A 192 -3.58 13.42 8.50
CA LYS A 192 -2.31 13.39 9.22
C LYS A 192 -2.30 12.17 10.14
N GLY A 193 -1.22 11.41 10.09
CA GLY A 193 -1.00 10.30 11.00
C GLY A 193 -0.49 10.76 12.36
N ASN A 194 -0.76 9.93 13.36
CA ASN A 194 0.00 9.96 14.61
C ASN A 194 1.41 9.46 14.32
N VAL A 195 2.41 10.16 14.86
CA VAL A 195 3.83 9.84 14.65
C VAL A 195 4.45 9.39 15.96
N TYR A 196 5.09 8.25 15.93
CA TYR A 196 5.84 7.69 17.03
C TYR A 196 7.31 7.55 16.61
N SER A 197 8.24 7.65 17.56
CA SER A 197 9.66 7.40 17.32
C SER A 197 10.08 6.14 18.05
N ALA A 198 10.81 5.28 17.36
CA ALA A 198 11.40 4.09 17.97
C ALA A 198 12.84 4.40 18.39
N GLU A 199 13.14 4.18 19.67
CA GLU A 199 14.44 4.50 20.25
C GLU A 199 15.08 3.25 20.82
N THR A 200 16.23 2.86 20.27
CA THR A 200 17.01 1.74 20.78
C THR A 200 18.27 2.28 21.43
N TYR A 201 18.58 1.83 22.65
CA TYR A 201 19.80 2.19 23.37
C TYR A 201 20.67 0.95 23.57
N HIS A 202 21.91 1.01 23.08
CA HIS A 202 22.87 -0.07 23.21
C HIS A 202 23.76 0.14 24.43
N VAL A 203 23.49 -0.62 25.50
CA VAL A 203 24.11 -0.47 26.82
C VAL A 203 25.63 -0.67 26.81
N GLN A 204 26.17 -1.53 25.93
CA GLN A 204 27.61 -1.83 25.87
C GLN A 204 28.43 -0.67 25.29
N HIS A 205 27.83 0.16 24.44
CA HIS A 205 28.49 1.33 23.87
C HIS A 205 27.91 2.65 24.35
N ARG A 206 26.91 2.60 25.25
CA ARG A 206 26.20 3.74 25.82
C ARG A 206 25.71 4.72 24.74
N ARG A 207 25.20 4.17 23.63
CA ARG A 207 24.82 4.93 22.44
C ARG A 207 23.40 4.60 22.01
N TRP A 208 22.76 5.61 21.42
CA TRP A 208 21.49 5.46 20.73
C TRP A 208 21.70 4.84 19.34
N GLU A 209 20.96 3.78 19.04
CA GLU A 209 20.96 3.02 17.78
C GLU A 209 19.62 3.19 17.05
N THR A 210 19.32 4.43 16.71
CA THR A 210 18.00 4.89 16.23
C THR A 210 17.89 4.93 14.70
N LYS A 211 18.87 4.33 14.01
CA LYS A 211 18.97 4.34 12.53
C LYS A 211 18.67 2.97 11.91
N ALA A 212 18.13 2.03 12.69
CA ALA A 212 17.76 0.71 12.19
C ALA A 212 16.52 0.82 11.27
N PRO A 213 16.55 0.23 10.06
CA PRO A 213 15.35 0.13 9.23
C PRO A 213 14.29 -0.70 9.96
N MET A 214 13.03 -0.33 9.77
CA MET A 214 11.89 -1.00 10.39
C MET A 214 10.95 -1.54 9.31
N SER A 215 10.40 -2.72 9.56
CA SER A 215 9.35 -3.35 8.77
C SER A 215 8.07 -3.42 9.58
N VAL A 216 6.93 -3.44 8.90
CA VAL A 216 5.60 -3.57 9.50
C VAL A 216 5.03 -4.93 9.11
N LEU A 217 4.58 -5.70 10.11
CA LEU A 217 3.91 -6.98 9.91
C LEU A 217 2.52 -6.90 10.53
N VAL A 218 1.52 -7.36 9.80
CA VAL A 218 0.11 -7.44 10.22
C VAL A 218 -0.40 -8.87 10.09
#